data_AF-A0A2V1GRF1-F1
#
_entry.id   AF-A0A2V1GRF1-F1
#
_cell.length_a   1.000
_cell.length_b   1.000
_cell.length_c   1.000
_cell.angle_alpha   90.00
_cell.angle_beta   90.00
_cell.angle_gamma   90.00
#
_symmetry.space_group_name_H-M   'P 1'
#
loop_
_entity.id
_entity.type
_entity.pdbx_description
1 polymer ?
#
loop_
_entity_poly.entity_id
_entity_poly.type
_entity_poly.pdbx_seq_one_letter_code
_entity_poly.pdbx_strand_id
1 'polypeptide(L)'
;MEEFNTDRLLKTLGALISVSDADLVDDRKCFPCKSEHHVHYKEIRNCFKQIFDEVEYPSTRQFLNEVEGKAEKFIVMKSKLYSAPKKKTEYKKEVLDMLCSMSTIQKAENYVNIQHKTLYKKALDNIRKCHEV
;
A
#
# COMPACT_ATOMS: atom_id res chain seq x y z
N MET A 1 -19.54 -21.08 -7.46
CA MET A 1 -19.21 -19.69 -7.13
C MET A 1 -17.72 -19.72 -6.81
N GLU A 2 -16.87 -19.23 -7.70
CA GLU A 2 -15.41 -19.28 -7.50
C GLU A 2 -15.05 -18.48 -6.24
N GLU A 3 -14.25 -19.09 -5.37
CA GLU A 3 -13.64 -18.45 -4.22
C GLU A 3 -12.83 -17.24 -4.72
N PHE A 4 -13.26 -16.03 -4.36
CA PHE A 4 -12.57 -14.82 -4.73
C PHE A 4 -11.27 -14.72 -3.89
N ASN A 5 -10.18 -15.26 -4.44
CA ASN A 5 -8.89 -15.34 -3.76
C ASN A 5 -8.40 -13.93 -3.33
N THR A 6 -8.07 -13.77 -2.05
CA THR A 6 -7.53 -12.54 -1.46
C THR A 6 -6.35 -11.96 -2.24
N ASP A 7 -5.49 -12.79 -2.84
CA ASP A 7 -4.38 -12.33 -3.67
C ASP A 7 -4.87 -11.66 -4.97
N ARG A 8 -5.91 -12.22 -5.61
CA ARG A 8 -6.54 -11.63 -6.80
C ARG A 8 -7.24 -10.32 -6.47
N LEU A 9 -7.88 -10.26 -5.30
CA LEU A 9 -8.47 -9.02 -4.77
C LEU A 9 -7.40 -7.92 -4.63
N LEU A 10 -6.33 -8.21 -3.91
CA LEU A 10 -5.26 -7.24 -3.65
C LEU A 10 -4.64 -6.75 -4.96
N LYS A 11 -4.35 -7.65 -5.90
CA LYS A 11 -3.87 -7.29 -7.25
C LYS A 11 -4.85 -6.39 -8.00
N THR A 12 -6.15 -6.66 -7.91
CA THR A 12 -7.19 -5.84 -8.55
C THR A 12 -7.23 -4.44 -7.93
N LEU A 13 -7.20 -4.34 -6.60
CA LEU A 13 -7.14 -3.04 -5.90
C LEU A 13 -5.89 -2.26 -6.29
N GLY A 14 -4.73 -2.91 -6.34
CA GLY A 14 -3.48 -2.29 -6.79
C GLY A 14 -3.56 -1.75 -8.21
N ALA A 15 -4.12 -2.54 -9.14
CA ALA A 15 -4.33 -2.10 -10.52
C ALA A 15 -5.22 -0.85 -10.58
N LEU A 16 -6.35 -0.85 -9.88
CA LEU A 16 -7.27 0.30 -9.83
C LEU A 16 -6.62 1.55 -9.22
N ILE A 17 -5.87 1.40 -8.12
CA ILE A 17 -5.13 2.51 -7.50
C ILE A 17 -4.09 3.06 -8.46
N SER A 18 -3.36 2.20 -9.19
CA SER A 18 -2.29 2.61 -10.10
C SER A 18 -2.78 3.45 -11.28
N VAL A 19 -4.03 3.25 -11.72
CA VAL A 19 -4.66 4.00 -12.82
C VAL A 19 -5.58 5.12 -12.34
N SER A 20 -5.63 5.38 -11.03
CA SER A 20 -6.50 6.38 -10.39
C SER A 20 -8.01 6.09 -10.44
N ASP A 21 -8.42 4.85 -10.73
CA ASP A 21 -9.83 4.40 -10.80
C ASP A 21 -10.24 3.62 -9.54
N ALA A 22 -9.65 3.96 -8.39
CA ALA A 22 -9.90 3.25 -7.14
C ALA A 22 -11.33 3.41 -6.59
N ASP A 23 -12.08 4.39 -7.10
CA ASP A 23 -13.50 4.64 -6.86
C ASP A 23 -14.41 3.62 -7.55
N LEU A 24 -13.94 2.88 -8.55
CA LEU A 24 -14.72 1.76 -9.13
C LEU A 24 -15.05 0.67 -8.10
N VAL A 25 -14.31 0.60 -6.99
CA VAL A 25 -14.64 -0.27 -5.84
C VAL A 25 -15.96 0.12 -5.19
N ASP A 26 -16.40 1.38 -5.32
CA ASP A 26 -17.65 1.87 -4.75
C ASP A 26 -18.89 1.38 -5.51
N ASP A 27 -18.76 1.07 -6.80
CA ASP A 27 -19.84 0.54 -7.63
C ASP A 27 -19.88 -0.99 -7.55
N ARG A 28 -20.97 -1.53 -7.00
CA ARG A 28 -21.21 -2.98 -6.91
C ARG A 28 -21.30 -3.68 -8.26
N LYS A 29 -21.58 -2.96 -9.35
CA LYS A 29 -21.58 -3.50 -10.72
C LYS A 29 -20.15 -3.65 -11.24
N CYS A 30 -19.26 -2.71 -10.91
CA CYS A 30 -17.85 -2.74 -11.30
C CYS A 30 -17.01 -3.64 -10.40
N PHE A 31 -17.42 -3.80 -9.13
CA PHE A 31 -16.74 -4.62 -8.14
C PHE A 31 -17.71 -5.61 -7.44
N PRO A 32 -18.12 -6.68 -8.15
CA PRO A 32 -19.11 -7.61 -7.65
C PRO A 32 -18.54 -8.42 -6.47
N CYS A 33 -19.14 -8.25 -5.30
CA CYS A 33 -18.78 -8.96 -4.07
C CYS A 33 -20.00 -9.10 -3.14
N LYS A 34 -19.91 -10.00 -2.16
CA LYS A 34 -20.91 -10.11 -1.10
C LYS A 34 -21.03 -8.78 -0.36
N SER A 35 -22.27 -8.38 -0.03
CA SER A 35 -22.54 -7.10 0.65
C SER A 35 -21.71 -6.91 1.93
N GLU A 36 -21.47 -8.00 2.67
CA GLU A 36 -20.72 -7.98 3.93
C GLU A 36 -19.21 -7.77 3.73
N HIS A 37 -18.63 -8.17 2.58
CA HIS A 37 -17.21 -7.98 2.29
C HIS A 37 -16.92 -6.63 1.63
N HIS A 38 -17.93 -6.05 0.98
CA HIS A 38 -17.79 -4.81 0.22
C HIS A 38 -17.26 -3.66 1.10
N VAL A 39 -17.72 -3.56 2.36
CA VAL A 39 -17.21 -2.54 3.30
C VAL A 39 -15.72 -2.73 3.60
N HIS A 40 -15.27 -3.97 3.76
CA HIS A 40 -13.86 -4.29 4.01
C HIS A 40 -13.00 -3.97 2.79
N TYR A 41 -13.48 -4.24 1.58
CA TYR A 41 -12.77 -3.90 0.35
C TYR A 41 -12.62 -2.39 0.15
N LYS A 42 -13.66 -1.61 0.44
CA LYS A 42 -13.57 -0.15 0.45
C LYS A 42 -12.52 0.35 1.46
N GLU A 43 -12.50 -0.20 2.66
CA GLU A 43 -11.54 0.18 3.70
C GLU A 43 -10.09 -0.17 3.32
N ILE A 44 -9.84 -1.35 2.74
CA ILE A 44 -8.52 -1.74 2.23
C ILE A 44 -8.08 -0.75 1.14
N ARG A 45 -8.96 -0.50 0.15
CA ARG A 45 -8.71 0.46 -0.92
C ARG A 45 -8.37 1.84 -0.39
N ASN A 46 -9.15 2.37 0.55
CA ASN A 46 -8.95 3.70 1.13
C ASN A 46 -7.59 3.79 1.82
N CYS A 47 -7.25 2.79 2.64
CA CYS A 47 -5.95 2.75 3.33
C CYS A 47 -4.79 2.68 2.33
N PHE A 48 -4.86 1.79 1.34
CA PHE A 48 -3.78 1.62 0.36
C PHE A 48 -3.63 2.84 -0.54
N LYS A 49 -4.74 3.44 -0.99
CA LYS A 49 -4.70 4.66 -1.79
C LYS A 49 -4.05 5.80 -1.02
N GLN A 50 -4.44 6.01 0.23
CA GLN A 50 -3.83 7.07 1.05
C GLN A 50 -2.33 6.83 1.25
N ILE A 51 -1.92 5.59 1.56
CA ILE A 51 -0.50 5.24 1.67
C ILE A 51 0.22 5.53 0.34
N PHE A 52 -0.31 5.08 -0.79
CA PHE A 52 0.30 5.29 -2.12
C PHE A 52 0.43 6.78 -2.50
N ASP A 53 -0.59 7.57 -2.20
CA ASP A 53 -0.63 9.00 -2.51
C ASP A 53 0.38 9.78 -1.67
N GLU A 54 0.63 9.37 -0.43
CA GLU A 54 1.44 10.11 0.54
C GLU A 54 2.83 9.51 0.82
N VAL A 55 3.14 8.28 0.35
CA VAL A 55 4.40 7.61 0.71
C VAL A 55 5.63 8.33 0.16
N GLU A 56 6.64 8.50 1.03
CA GLU A 56 7.92 9.12 0.74
C GLU A 56 9.04 8.31 1.42
N TYR A 57 9.99 7.81 0.63
CA TYR A 57 11.08 6.96 1.14
C TYR A 57 11.81 7.54 2.38
N PRO A 58 12.16 8.84 2.45
CA PRO A 58 12.82 9.41 3.63
C PRO A 58 12.01 9.31 4.95
N SER A 59 10.69 9.12 4.86
CA SER A 59 9.78 9.00 6.01
C SER A 59 9.54 7.54 6.45
N THR A 60 10.27 6.59 5.89
CA THR A 60 10.09 5.15 6.12
C THR A 60 11.11 4.58 7.08
N ARG A 61 10.77 3.46 7.71
CA ARG A 61 11.72 2.75 8.59
C ARG A 61 12.91 2.22 7.81
N GLN A 62 12.70 1.78 6.57
CA GLN A 62 13.78 1.32 5.69
C GLN A 62 14.86 2.41 5.52
N PHE A 63 14.46 3.66 5.24
CA PHE A 63 15.42 4.76 5.15
C PHE A 63 16.17 5.00 6.46
N LEU A 64 15.45 5.07 7.60
CA LEU A 64 16.05 5.31 8.91
C LEU A 64 17.12 4.26 9.25
N ASN A 65 16.82 2.98 9.01
CA ASN A 65 17.77 1.90 9.24
C ASN A 65 19.01 2.00 8.33
N GLU A 66 18.84 2.44 7.08
CA GLU A 66 19.95 2.57 6.13
C GLU A 66 20.87 3.77 6.41
N VAL A 67 20.35 4.82 7.04
CA VAL A 67 21.11 6.03 7.37
C VAL A 67 21.63 6.05 8.81
N GLU A 68 21.25 5.09 9.63
CA GLU A 68 21.73 4.97 11.01
C GLU A 68 23.27 4.91 11.06
N GLY A 69 23.87 5.78 11.88
CA GLY A 69 25.33 5.91 12.01
C GLY A 69 26.06 6.46 10.79
N LYS A 70 25.35 6.94 9.76
CA LYS A 70 25.97 7.56 8.57
C LYS A 70 26.20 9.06 8.79
N ALA A 71 27.16 9.62 8.04
CA ALA A 71 27.45 11.04 8.07
C ALA A 71 26.28 11.87 7.50
N GLU A 72 26.01 13.04 8.08
CA GLU A 72 24.92 13.94 7.68
C GLU A 72 24.87 14.21 6.16
N LYS A 73 26.04 14.42 5.54
CA LYS A 73 26.14 14.65 4.08
C LYS A 73 25.56 13.49 3.27
N PHE A 74 25.74 12.26 3.72
CA PHE A 74 25.16 11.07 3.09
C PHE A 74 23.64 11.04 3.24
N ILE A 75 23.14 11.36 4.43
CA ILE A 75 21.69 11.42 4.72
C ILE A 75 21.00 12.44 3.80
N VAL A 76 21.55 13.65 3.72
CA VAL A 76 21.04 14.73 2.88
C VAL A 76 21.08 14.35 1.40
N MET A 77 22.20 13.79 0.92
CA MET A 77 22.32 13.35 -0.48
C MET A 77 21.28 12.28 -0.83
N LYS A 78 21.10 11.28 0.04
CA LYS A 78 20.18 10.18 -0.20
C LYS A 78 18.72 10.63 -0.15
N SER A 79 18.37 11.48 0.81
CA SER A 79 17.04 12.09 0.89
C SER A 79 16.71 12.84 -0.41
N LYS A 80 17.61 13.71 -0.89
CA LYS A 80 17.46 14.43 -2.17
C LYS A 80 17.27 13.52 -3.37
N LEU A 81 18.03 12.41 -3.45
CA LEU A 81 17.92 11.45 -4.54
C LEU A 81 16.51 10.84 -4.62
N TYR A 82 15.95 10.45 -3.48
CA TYR A 82 14.63 9.81 -3.43
C TYR A 82 13.46 10.80 -3.43
N SER A 83 13.71 12.08 -3.18
CA SER A 83 12.73 13.16 -3.45
C SER A 83 12.61 13.51 -4.94
N ALA A 84 13.55 13.07 -5.79
CA ALA A 84 13.47 13.33 -7.23
C ALA A 84 12.24 12.64 -7.86
N PRO A 85 11.53 13.29 -8.81
CA PRO A 85 10.23 12.79 -9.32
C PRO A 85 10.25 11.35 -9.83
N LYS A 86 11.31 10.97 -10.57
CA LYS A 86 11.47 9.60 -11.09
C LYS A 86 11.59 8.58 -9.95
N LYS A 87 12.46 8.84 -8.97
CA LYS A 87 12.68 7.95 -7.83
C LYS A 87 11.47 7.87 -6.92
N LYS A 88 10.79 8.99 -6.68
CA LYS A 88 9.53 9.04 -5.94
C LYS A 88 8.46 8.17 -6.60
N THR A 89 8.34 8.24 -7.93
CA THR A 89 7.37 7.42 -8.70
C THR A 89 7.72 5.94 -8.67
N GLU A 90 8.99 5.58 -8.87
CA GLU A 90 9.49 4.20 -8.77
C GLU A 90 9.18 3.62 -7.38
N TYR A 91 9.47 4.39 -6.33
CA TYR A 91 9.23 3.96 -4.95
C TYR A 91 7.74 3.74 -4.66
N LYS A 92 6.88 4.68 -5.07
CA LYS A 92 5.43 4.56 -4.90
C LYS A 92 4.88 3.28 -5.53
N LYS A 93 5.35 2.94 -6.75
CA LYS A 93 4.95 1.70 -7.44
C LYS A 93 5.40 0.47 -6.68
N GLU A 94 6.66 0.44 -6.22
CA GLU A 94 7.20 -0.65 -5.39
C GLU A 94 6.36 -0.85 -4.12
N VAL A 95 6.04 0.23 -3.40
CA VAL A 95 5.19 0.15 -2.20
C VAL A 95 3.80 -0.40 -2.53
N LEU A 96 3.17 0.06 -3.62
CA LEU A 96 1.86 -0.44 -4.03
C LEU A 96 1.90 -1.93 -4.37
N ASP A 97 2.91 -2.37 -5.12
CA ASP A 97 3.12 -3.78 -5.47
C ASP A 97 3.31 -4.65 -4.23
N MET A 98 4.04 -4.14 -3.22
CA MET A 98 4.20 -4.82 -1.94
C MET A 98 2.89 -4.92 -1.16
N LEU A 99 2.13 -3.83 -1.07
CA LEU A 99 0.84 -3.80 -0.37
C LEU A 99 -0.20 -4.73 -1.03
N CYS A 100 -0.13 -4.88 -2.35
CA CYS A 100 -1.12 -5.58 -3.16
C CYS A 100 -0.75 -7.06 -3.45
N SER A 101 0.17 -7.64 -2.67
CA SER A 101 0.61 -9.03 -2.83
C SER A 101 0.71 -9.72 -1.46
N MET A 102 0.05 -10.87 -1.31
CA MET A 102 0.07 -11.60 -0.03
C MET A 102 1.47 -12.06 0.39
N SER A 103 2.37 -12.28 -0.57
CA SER A 103 3.74 -12.74 -0.31
C SER A 103 4.67 -11.65 0.25
N THR A 104 4.31 -10.37 0.03
CA THR A 104 5.16 -9.22 0.34
C THR A 104 4.49 -8.22 1.27
N ILE A 105 3.18 -8.32 1.50
CA ILE A 105 2.42 -7.36 2.30
C ILE A 105 3.02 -7.16 3.69
N GLN A 106 3.46 -8.23 4.36
CA GLN A 106 4.10 -8.12 5.69
C GLN A 106 5.39 -7.30 5.68
N LYS A 107 6.16 -7.36 4.58
CA LYS A 107 7.39 -6.58 4.43
C LYS A 107 7.09 -5.10 4.16
N ALA A 108 5.92 -4.78 3.63
CA ALA A 108 5.52 -3.42 3.29
C ALA A 108 5.51 -2.49 4.52
N GLU A 109 5.37 -3.01 5.74
CA GLU A 109 5.45 -2.20 6.98
C GLU A 109 6.73 -1.34 7.04
N ASN A 110 7.85 -1.84 6.52
CA ASN A 110 9.12 -1.09 6.53
C ASN A 110 9.20 -0.02 5.43
N TYR A 111 8.34 -0.10 4.42
CA TYR A 111 8.34 0.71 3.20
C TYR A 111 7.20 1.74 3.17
N VAL A 112 6.23 1.65 4.09
CA VAL A 112 5.25 2.72 4.29
C VAL A 112 5.83 3.81 5.19
N ASN A 113 5.28 5.02 5.11
CA ASN A 113 5.64 6.09 6.04
C ASN A 113 5.33 5.64 7.47
N ILE A 114 6.18 6.01 8.42
CA ILE A 114 6.02 5.64 9.83
C ILE A 114 4.66 6.14 10.37
N GLN A 115 4.20 7.30 9.91
CA GLN A 115 2.90 7.88 10.28
C GLN A 115 1.70 7.02 9.81
N HIS A 116 1.85 6.23 8.75
CA HIS A 116 0.78 5.40 8.19
C HIS A 116 0.69 4.00 8.81
N LYS A 117 1.45 3.71 9.87
CA LYS A 117 1.41 2.40 10.54
C LYS A 117 0.00 1.97 10.96
N THR A 118 -0.83 2.91 11.40
CA THR A 118 -2.23 2.66 11.77
C THR A 118 -3.10 2.32 10.55
N LEU A 119 -2.92 3.01 9.42
CA LEU A 119 -3.60 2.71 8.15
C LEU A 119 -3.21 1.32 7.64
N TYR A 120 -1.91 1.00 7.65
CA TYR A 120 -1.41 -0.31 7.25
C TYR A 120 -2.02 -1.44 8.10
N LYS A 121 -2.03 -1.29 9.42
CA LYS A 121 -2.67 -2.27 10.33
C LYS A 121 -4.17 -2.40 10.06
N LYS A 122 -4.87 -1.28 9.88
CA LYS A 122 -6.30 -1.26 9.56
C LYS A 122 -6.60 -2.02 8.26
N ALA A 123 -5.75 -1.87 7.24
CA ALA A 123 -5.89 -2.63 6.00
C ALA A 123 -5.70 -4.13 6.24
N LEU A 124 -4.66 -4.54 6.97
CA LEU A 124 -4.42 -5.95 7.31
C LEU A 124 -5.58 -6.57 8.08
N ASP A 125 -6.17 -5.86 9.03
CA ASP A 125 -7.31 -6.35 9.80
C ASP A 125 -8.55 -6.56 8.89
N ASN A 126 -8.78 -5.67 7.92
CA ASN A 126 -9.85 -5.85 6.94
C ASN A 126 -9.56 -7.02 5.98
N ILE A 127 -8.29 -7.23 5.58
CA ILE A 127 -7.89 -8.37 4.75
C ILE A 127 -8.19 -9.69 5.48
N ARG A 128 -7.88 -9.79 6.77
CA ARG A 128 -8.18 -10.98 7.59
C ARG A 128 -9.68 -11.27 7.63
N LYS A 129 -10.50 -10.23 7.85
CA LYS A 129 -11.96 -10.35 7.84
C LYS A 129 -12.53 -10.82 6.50
N CYS A 130 -11.82 -10.58 5.40
CA CYS A 130 -12.20 -11.08 4.09
C CYS A 130 -11.79 -12.54 3.87
N HIS A 131 -10.86 -13.08 4.66
CA HIS A 131 -10.28 -14.41 4.51
C HIS A 131 -10.87 -15.47 5.47
N GLU A 132 -11.43 -15.04 6.61
CA GLU A 132 -12.00 -15.91 7.65
C GLU A 132 -13.45 -16.37 7.38
N VAL A 133 -13.96 -16.25 6.15
CA VAL A 133 -15.36 -16.55 5.77
C VAL A 133 -15.43 -17.59 4.65
#